data_AF-T5A3Z3-F1
#
_entry.id   AF-T5A3Z3-F1
#
_cell.length_a   1.000
_cell.length_b   1.000
_cell.length_c   1.000
_cell.angle_alpha   90.00
_cell.angle_beta   90.00
_cell.angle_gamma   90.00
#
_symmetry.space_group_name_H-M   'P 1'
#
loop_
_entity.id
_entity.type
_entity.pdbx_description
1 polymer ?
#
loop_
_entity_poly.entity_id
_entity_poly.type
_entity_poly.pdbx_seq_one_letter_code
_entity_poly.pdbx_strand_id
1 'polypeptide(L)'
;MAANASSKLLPLNEDPLFDFSILRALSLSVYDGADVAEMLTAARGIIPGDFESFAGAFGRLAHAVYDRAAAVAGSGLPFSARTAFFSAATYFRCADFFLHGDPADPRLVDLWNRQTDAFDRGLALLNPPGQRLTIHAPEFDIPAIWLTPTPKRGDEERQRPTLVVGNGYDGAQEEMYHVIGLAALERGYNVLSYEGPGQPTVRRQQGLGFIPDWERVVGPVMDHVLRQTARVDASAVGEF
;
A
#
# COMPACT_ATOMS: atom_id res chain seq x y z
N MET A 1 -8.34 -26.95 -35.34
CA MET A 1 -7.49 -26.31 -34.32
C MET A 1 -8.41 -25.80 -33.24
N ALA A 2 -8.36 -26.41 -32.05
CA ALA A 2 -9.23 -26.09 -30.95
C ALA A 2 -9.02 -24.63 -30.54
N ALA A 3 -10.11 -23.87 -30.45
CA ALA A 3 -10.10 -22.55 -29.85
C ALA A 3 -9.59 -22.69 -28.42
N ASN A 4 -8.50 -21.99 -28.12
CA ASN A 4 -7.94 -21.91 -26.79
C ASN A 4 -9.01 -21.22 -25.93
N ALA A 5 -9.75 -21.99 -25.14
CA ALA A 5 -10.64 -21.48 -24.11
C ALA A 5 -9.74 -20.85 -23.03
N SER A 6 -9.24 -19.65 -23.31
CA SER A 6 -8.69 -18.77 -22.29
C SER A 6 -9.77 -18.67 -21.22
N SER A 7 -9.49 -19.18 -20.02
CA SER A 7 -10.38 -19.06 -18.88
C SER A 7 -10.58 -17.57 -18.64
N LYS A 8 -11.64 -16.99 -19.20
CA LYS A 8 -12.03 -15.62 -18.89
C LYS A 8 -12.39 -15.64 -17.41
N LEU A 9 -11.51 -15.05 -16.59
CA LEU A 9 -11.82 -14.70 -15.22
C LEU A 9 -13.19 -14.01 -15.20
N LEU A 10 -13.99 -14.29 -14.16
CA LEU A 10 -15.30 -13.65 -14.01
C LEU A 10 -15.07 -12.13 -13.93
N PRO A 11 -15.58 -11.34 -14.88
CA PRO A 11 -15.39 -9.89 -14.83
C PRO A 11 -16.20 -9.31 -13.66
N LEU A 12 -15.57 -8.39 -12.92
CA LEU A 12 -16.15 -7.58 -11.87
C LEU A 12 -16.75 -6.27 -12.42
N ASN A 13 -16.38 -5.88 -13.65
CA ASN A 13 -17.01 -4.79 -14.40
C ASN A 13 -16.94 -5.04 -15.92
N GLU A 14 -17.85 -4.43 -16.69
CA GLU A 14 -17.81 -4.53 -18.16
C GLU A 14 -16.74 -3.60 -18.78
N ASP A 15 -16.34 -2.54 -18.06
CA ASP A 15 -15.20 -1.72 -18.42
C ASP A 15 -13.89 -2.43 -17.99
N PRO A 16 -12.96 -2.71 -18.93
CA PRO A 16 -11.75 -3.48 -18.63
C PRO A 16 -10.76 -2.75 -17.71
N LEU A 17 -10.76 -1.41 -17.69
CA LEU A 17 -9.92 -0.64 -16.76
C LEU A 17 -10.48 -0.73 -15.36
N PHE A 18 -11.81 -0.63 -15.20
CA PHE A 18 -12.44 -0.79 -13.90
C PHE A 18 -12.32 -2.22 -13.40
N ASP A 19 -12.51 -3.21 -14.26
CA ASP A 19 -12.32 -4.63 -13.94
C ASP A 19 -10.92 -4.89 -13.39
N PHE A 20 -9.89 -4.42 -14.09
CA PHE A 20 -8.50 -4.53 -13.64
C PHE A 20 -8.26 -3.84 -12.30
N SER A 21 -8.73 -2.60 -12.12
CA SER A 21 -8.52 -1.84 -10.89
C SER A 21 -9.23 -2.48 -9.68
N ILE A 22 -10.45 -2.99 -9.87
CA ILE A 22 -11.20 -3.71 -8.83
C ILE A 22 -10.48 -5.02 -8.50
N LEU A 23 -10.06 -5.80 -9.50
CA LEU A 23 -9.35 -7.07 -9.30
C LEU A 23 -8.01 -6.87 -8.59
N ARG A 24 -7.26 -5.82 -8.94
CA ARG A 24 -6.01 -5.43 -8.28
C ARG A 24 -6.22 -5.17 -6.80
N ALA A 25 -7.20 -4.34 -6.43
CA ALA A 25 -7.51 -4.07 -5.02
C ALA A 25 -8.06 -5.32 -4.29
N LEU A 26 -8.91 -6.12 -4.95
CA LEU A 26 -9.42 -7.37 -4.40
C LEU A 26 -8.30 -8.38 -4.10
N SER A 27 -7.24 -8.41 -4.92
CA SER A 27 -6.09 -9.29 -4.70
C SER A 27 -5.37 -9.04 -3.36
N LEU A 28 -5.49 -7.83 -2.80
CA LEU A 28 -4.89 -7.46 -1.53
C LEU A 28 -5.62 -8.07 -0.31
N SER A 29 -6.79 -8.69 -0.52
CA SER A 29 -7.57 -9.33 0.54
C SER A 29 -6.86 -10.50 1.23
N VAL A 30 -5.84 -11.08 0.58
CA VAL A 30 -5.02 -12.16 1.16
C VAL A 30 -4.19 -11.67 2.35
N TYR A 31 -3.86 -10.38 2.41
CA TYR A 31 -2.98 -9.80 3.42
C TYR A 31 -3.53 -8.47 3.97
N ASP A 32 -4.77 -8.48 4.46
CA ASP A 32 -5.41 -7.39 5.21
C ASP A 32 -5.72 -6.11 4.40
N GLY A 33 -5.47 -6.07 3.09
CA GLY A 33 -5.65 -4.86 2.27
C GLY A 33 -7.07 -4.66 1.74
N ALA A 34 -7.93 -5.67 1.82
CA ALA A 34 -9.33 -5.59 1.43
C ALA A 34 -10.14 -6.73 2.05
N ASP A 35 -11.46 -6.57 2.13
CA ASP A 35 -12.41 -7.66 2.31
C ASP A 35 -13.12 -8.01 0.98
N VAL A 36 -13.33 -9.29 0.72
CA VAL A 36 -13.95 -9.79 -0.52
C VAL A 36 -15.39 -9.32 -0.66
N ALA A 37 -16.19 -9.41 0.41
CA ALA A 37 -17.60 -9.01 0.37
C ALA A 37 -17.76 -7.50 0.19
N GLU A 38 -16.89 -6.71 0.82
CA GLU A 38 -16.84 -5.26 0.66
C GLU A 38 -16.52 -4.86 -0.79
N MET A 39 -15.50 -5.47 -1.39
CA MET A 39 -15.11 -5.24 -2.78
C MET A 39 -16.21 -5.62 -3.78
N LEU A 40 -16.80 -6.80 -3.62
CA LEU A 40 -17.89 -7.27 -4.50
C LEU A 40 -19.15 -6.40 -4.36
N THR A 41 -19.41 -5.90 -3.15
CA THR A 41 -20.54 -4.99 -2.89
C THR A 41 -20.32 -3.63 -3.55
N ALA A 42 -19.11 -3.06 -3.45
CA ALA A 42 -18.77 -1.81 -4.13
C ALA A 42 -18.85 -1.96 -5.66
N ALA A 43 -18.29 -3.04 -6.21
CA ALA A 43 -18.27 -3.32 -7.65
C ALA A 43 -19.67 -3.31 -8.28
N ARG A 44 -20.69 -3.83 -7.57
CA ARG A 44 -22.09 -3.85 -8.04
C ARG A 44 -22.65 -2.45 -8.35
N GLY A 45 -22.16 -1.41 -7.69
CA GLY A 45 -22.63 -0.04 -7.85
C GLY A 45 -21.90 0.77 -8.92
N ILE A 46 -20.90 0.20 -9.58
CA ILE A 46 -20.02 0.91 -10.52
C ILE A 46 -20.55 0.75 -11.94
N ILE A 47 -20.85 1.88 -12.59
CA ILE A 47 -21.33 1.95 -13.97
C ILE A 47 -20.11 1.92 -14.89
N PRO A 48 -20.07 1.04 -15.91
CA PRO A 48 -18.95 0.97 -16.86
C PRO A 48 -18.64 2.34 -17.50
N GLY A 49 -17.37 2.74 -17.49
CA GLY A 49 -16.88 4.00 -18.06
C GLY A 49 -17.21 5.28 -17.28
N ASP A 50 -17.92 5.19 -16.15
CA ASP A 50 -18.27 6.34 -15.31
C ASP A 50 -17.31 6.45 -14.10
N PHE A 51 -16.32 7.35 -14.22
CA PHE A 51 -15.34 7.62 -13.17
C PHE A 51 -15.96 8.13 -11.87
N GLU A 52 -17.08 8.86 -11.92
CA GLU A 52 -17.77 9.36 -10.73
C GLU A 52 -18.47 8.22 -9.99
N SER A 53 -19.06 7.27 -10.71
CA SER A 53 -19.63 6.07 -10.09
C SER A 53 -18.56 5.22 -9.39
N PHE A 54 -17.38 5.09 -9.99
CA PHE A 54 -16.23 4.37 -9.43
C PHE A 54 -15.71 5.06 -8.17
N ALA A 55 -15.36 6.35 -8.28
CA ALA A 55 -14.84 7.14 -7.16
C ALA A 55 -15.85 7.20 -6.02
N GLY A 56 -17.13 7.41 -6.33
CA GLY A 56 -18.21 7.47 -5.35
C GLY A 56 -18.46 6.14 -4.64
N ALA A 57 -18.41 5.00 -5.35
CA ALA A 57 -18.59 3.68 -4.75
C ALA A 57 -17.50 3.37 -3.73
N PHE A 58 -16.23 3.55 -4.11
CA PHE A 58 -15.10 3.30 -3.22
C PHE A 58 -14.97 4.34 -2.11
N GLY A 59 -15.27 5.62 -2.37
CA GLY A 59 -15.26 6.65 -1.34
C GLY A 59 -16.25 6.37 -0.22
N ARG A 60 -17.50 6.00 -0.57
CA ARG A 60 -18.51 5.60 0.44
C ARG A 60 -18.08 4.39 1.24
N LEU A 61 -17.53 3.37 0.58
CA LEU A 61 -17.01 2.18 1.26
C LEU A 61 -15.86 2.54 2.21
N ALA A 62 -14.88 3.31 1.74
CA ALA A 62 -13.72 3.72 2.51
C ALA A 62 -14.11 4.45 3.79
N HIS A 63 -15.02 5.43 3.71
CA HIS A 63 -15.54 6.13 4.88
C HIS A 63 -16.24 5.19 5.86
N ALA A 64 -17.13 4.32 5.38
CA ALA A 64 -17.86 3.40 6.25
C ALA A 64 -16.92 2.42 7.00
N VAL A 65 -15.88 1.92 6.33
CA VAL A 65 -14.89 1.02 6.93
C VAL A 65 -13.96 1.78 7.87
N TYR A 66 -13.53 2.99 7.52
CA TYR A 66 -12.74 3.86 8.38
C TYR A 66 -13.46 4.16 9.69
N ASP A 67 -14.73 4.58 9.63
CA ASP A 67 -15.53 4.90 10.81
C ASP A 67 -15.72 3.68 11.71
N ARG A 68 -15.91 2.49 11.11
CA ARG A 68 -15.96 1.21 11.82
C ARG A 68 -14.64 0.91 12.52
N ALA A 69 -13.51 1.09 11.83
CA ALA A 69 -12.17 0.88 12.40
C ALA A 69 -11.92 1.81 13.59
N ALA A 70 -12.24 3.10 13.44
CA ALA A 70 -12.10 4.11 14.49
C ALA A 70 -12.95 3.79 15.72
N ALA A 71 -14.19 3.30 15.54
CA ALA A 71 -15.08 2.93 16.63
C ALA A 71 -14.53 1.75 17.48
N VAL A 72 -13.76 0.84 16.88
CA VAL A 72 -13.22 -0.34 17.56
C VAL A 72 -11.75 -0.20 17.96
N ALA A 73 -11.04 0.83 17.51
CA ALA A 73 -9.63 1.07 17.82
C ALA A 73 -9.33 1.13 19.34
N GLY A 74 -10.28 1.63 20.14
CA GLY A 74 -10.18 1.67 21.60
C GLY A 74 -10.72 0.42 22.33
N SER A 75 -11.26 -0.57 21.61
CA SER A 75 -12.05 -1.66 22.21
C SER A 75 -11.25 -2.90 22.64
N GLY A 76 -9.91 -2.83 22.72
CA GLY A 76 -9.06 -3.98 23.03
C GLY A 76 -8.97 -5.01 21.90
N LEU A 77 -9.43 -4.65 20.69
CA LEU A 77 -9.43 -5.49 19.49
C LEU A 77 -8.48 -4.92 18.41
N PRO A 78 -7.16 -4.89 18.65
CA PRO A 78 -6.21 -4.23 17.75
C PRO A 78 -6.19 -4.86 16.35
N PHE A 79 -6.40 -6.18 16.24
CA PHE A 79 -6.48 -6.88 14.96
C PHE A 79 -7.64 -6.38 14.09
N SER A 80 -8.85 -6.30 14.66
CA SER A 80 -10.05 -5.86 13.92
C SER A 80 -9.95 -4.40 13.50
N ALA A 81 -9.42 -3.54 14.36
CA ALA A 81 -9.17 -2.14 14.02
C ALA A 81 -8.12 -2.01 12.91
N ARG A 82 -6.99 -2.71 13.04
CA ARG A 82 -5.87 -2.67 12.08
C ARG A 82 -6.29 -3.07 10.67
N THR A 83 -6.91 -4.24 10.54
CA THR A 83 -7.34 -4.79 9.25
C THR A 83 -8.35 -3.89 8.56
N ALA A 84 -9.30 -3.33 9.31
CA ALA A 84 -10.26 -2.36 8.78
C ALA A 84 -9.59 -1.05 8.36
N PHE A 85 -8.62 -0.53 9.13
CA PHE A 85 -7.86 0.65 8.73
C PHE A 85 -7.06 0.44 7.44
N PHE A 86 -6.40 -0.71 7.29
CA PHE A 86 -5.69 -1.07 6.06
C PHE A 86 -6.62 -1.24 4.86
N SER A 87 -7.80 -1.85 5.05
CA SER A 87 -8.80 -1.94 3.99
C SER A 87 -9.34 -0.56 3.59
N ALA A 88 -9.63 0.31 4.56
CA ALA A 88 -10.07 1.68 4.31
C ALA A 88 -9.02 2.50 3.53
N ALA A 89 -7.74 2.36 3.88
CA ALA A 89 -6.62 2.96 3.16
C ALA A 89 -6.63 2.57 1.66
N THR A 90 -6.75 1.27 1.39
CA THR A 90 -6.89 0.74 0.02
C THR A 90 -8.12 1.32 -0.69
N TYR A 91 -9.26 1.44 -0.02
CA TYR A 91 -10.49 1.94 -0.62
C TYR A 91 -10.46 3.45 -0.91
N PHE A 92 -9.82 4.25 -0.05
CA PHE A 92 -9.54 5.66 -0.37
C PHE A 92 -8.64 5.77 -1.60
N ARG A 93 -7.65 4.87 -1.72
CA ARG A 93 -6.79 4.81 -2.90
C ARG A 93 -7.54 4.42 -4.18
N CYS A 94 -8.47 3.47 -4.10
CA CYS A 94 -9.36 3.15 -5.23
C CYS A 94 -10.21 4.36 -5.63
N ALA A 95 -10.76 5.10 -4.66
CA ALA A 95 -11.57 6.28 -4.95
C ALA A 95 -10.80 7.40 -5.66
N ASP A 96 -9.50 7.55 -5.36
CA ASP A 96 -8.60 8.53 -5.98
C ASP A 96 -8.20 8.16 -7.42
N PHE A 97 -8.17 6.86 -7.75
CA PHE A 97 -7.42 6.30 -8.89
C PHE A 97 -7.76 6.91 -10.26
N PHE A 98 -9.04 7.18 -10.55
CA PHE A 98 -9.48 7.69 -11.86
C PHE A 98 -9.76 9.20 -11.88
N LEU A 99 -9.50 9.93 -10.78
CA LEU A 99 -9.77 11.38 -10.69
C LEU A 99 -8.65 12.25 -11.27
N HIS A 100 -7.50 11.68 -11.62
CA HIS A 100 -6.29 12.40 -12.05
C HIS A 100 -6.40 13.07 -13.45
N GLY A 101 -7.54 12.90 -14.14
CA GLY A 101 -7.84 13.64 -15.37
C GLY A 101 -8.00 15.15 -15.16
N ASP A 102 -8.34 15.58 -13.94
CA ASP A 102 -8.31 16.97 -13.50
C ASP A 102 -7.35 17.11 -12.31
N PRO A 103 -6.11 17.60 -12.52
CA PRO A 103 -5.15 17.81 -11.43
C PRO A 103 -5.60 18.82 -10.36
N ALA A 104 -6.63 19.64 -10.65
CA ALA A 104 -7.19 20.60 -9.70
C ALA A 104 -8.34 20.04 -8.86
N ASP A 105 -8.75 18.78 -9.07
CA ASP A 105 -9.81 18.15 -8.28
C ASP A 105 -9.42 18.10 -6.79
N PRO A 106 -10.14 18.82 -5.91
CA PRO A 106 -9.79 18.90 -4.49
C PRO A 106 -9.89 17.55 -3.78
N ARG A 107 -10.62 16.59 -4.34
CA ARG A 107 -10.75 15.23 -3.79
C ARG A 107 -9.43 14.47 -3.81
N LEU A 108 -8.54 14.74 -4.76
CA LEU A 108 -7.22 14.07 -4.86
C LEU A 108 -6.40 14.24 -3.58
N VAL A 109 -6.39 15.46 -3.02
CA VAL A 109 -5.67 15.76 -1.78
C VAL A 109 -6.37 15.16 -0.57
N ASP A 110 -7.70 15.29 -0.47
CA ASP A 110 -8.48 14.74 0.65
C ASP A 110 -8.38 13.22 0.72
N LEU A 111 -8.61 12.52 -0.39
CA LEU A 111 -8.54 11.06 -0.48
C LEU A 111 -7.13 10.57 -0.16
N TRP A 112 -6.08 11.22 -0.69
CA TRP A 112 -4.70 10.87 -0.37
C TRP A 112 -4.39 10.99 1.13
N ASN A 113 -4.80 12.10 1.74
CA ASN A 113 -4.60 12.32 3.17
C ASN A 113 -5.35 11.28 4.02
N ARG A 114 -6.57 10.91 3.63
CA ARG A 114 -7.35 9.88 4.31
C ARG A 114 -6.76 8.49 4.16
N GLN A 115 -6.27 8.15 2.97
CA GLN A 115 -5.55 6.90 2.74
C GLN A 115 -4.34 6.81 3.67
N THR A 116 -3.55 7.90 3.74
CA THR A 116 -2.34 8.00 4.56
C THR A 116 -2.66 7.85 6.05
N ASP A 117 -3.65 8.60 6.57
CA ASP A 117 -4.07 8.52 7.97
C ASP A 117 -4.62 7.14 8.33
N ALA A 118 -5.45 6.53 7.46
CA ALA A 118 -5.97 5.19 7.67
C ALA A 118 -4.82 4.17 7.76
N PHE A 119 -3.87 4.22 6.81
CA PHE A 119 -2.74 3.31 6.80
C PHE A 119 -1.85 3.49 8.04
N ASP A 120 -1.60 4.73 8.46
CA ASP A 120 -0.78 5.05 9.64
C ASP A 120 -1.40 4.54 10.94
N ARG A 121 -2.73 4.64 11.07
CA ARG A 121 -3.46 4.03 12.18
C ARG A 121 -3.34 2.51 12.17
N GLY A 122 -3.36 1.89 10.99
CA GLY A 122 -3.08 0.47 10.83
C GLY A 122 -1.65 0.11 11.26
N LEU A 123 -0.64 0.86 10.80
CA LEU A 123 0.76 0.67 11.17
C LEU A 123 0.98 0.78 12.68
N ALA A 124 0.34 1.74 13.34
CA ALA A 124 0.44 1.94 14.79
C ALA A 124 -0.11 0.76 15.61
N LEU A 125 -0.99 -0.05 15.02
CA LEU A 125 -1.60 -1.24 15.64
C LEU A 125 -0.83 -2.53 15.33
N LEU A 126 0.25 -2.48 14.56
CA LEU A 126 1.18 -3.59 14.42
C LEU A 126 1.97 -3.80 15.71
N ASN A 127 2.53 -5.01 15.86
CA ASN A 127 3.39 -5.34 16.99
C ASN A 127 4.70 -5.99 16.49
N PRO A 128 5.83 -5.27 16.47
CA PRO A 128 5.96 -3.85 16.81
C PRO A 128 5.27 -2.93 15.79
N PRO A 129 4.95 -1.67 16.16
CA PRO A 129 4.43 -0.70 15.20
C PRO A 129 5.37 -0.50 14.01
N GLY A 130 4.80 -0.35 12.81
CA GLY A 130 5.55 0.06 11.63
C GLY A 130 6.01 1.51 11.75
N GLN A 131 7.12 1.85 11.07
CA GLN A 131 7.76 3.17 11.21
C GLN A 131 7.86 3.86 9.86
N ARG A 132 7.16 4.99 9.68
CA ARG A 132 7.49 5.93 8.61
C ARG A 132 8.84 6.59 8.91
N LEU A 133 9.66 6.74 7.88
CA LEU A 133 10.93 7.45 7.95
C LEU A 133 11.21 8.15 6.62
N THR A 134 12.09 9.15 6.66
CA THR A 134 12.57 9.86 5.47
C THR A 134 14.05 9.57 5.29
N ILE A 135 14.43 9.11 4.10
CA ILE A 135 15.82 8.94 3.70
C ILE A 135 16.19 10.13 2.82
N HIS A 136 17.19 10.90 3.25
CA HIS A 136 17.63 12.09 2.52
C HIS A 136 18.60 11.71 1.41
N ALA A 137 18.19 11.90 0.15
CA ALA A 137 19.09 11.87 -1.00
C ALA A 137 19.54 13.30 -1.36
N PRO A 138 20.59 13.49 -2.19
CA PRO A 138 21.13 14.82 -2.45
C PRO A 138 20.14 15.85 -3.01
N GLU A 139 19.12 15.44 -3.77
CA GLU A 139 18.19 16.34 -4.48
C GLU A 139 16.72 16.15 -4.09
N PHE A 140 16.40 15.13 -3.30
CA PHE A 140 15.04 14.80 -2.93
C PHE A 140 15.00 13.95 -1.67
N ASP A 141 13.84 13.95 -1.03
CA ASP A 141 13.55 13.11 0.12
C ASP A 141 12.83 11.82 -0.34
N ILE A 142 13.26 10.69 0.20
CA ILE A 142 12.68 9.37 -0.08
C ILE A 142 11.84 8.97 1.13
N PRO A 143 10.50 9.09 1.08
CA PRO A 143 9.64 8.55 2.13
C PRO A 143 9.68 7.03 2.10
N ALA A 144 9.80 6.42 3.27
CA ALA A 144 9.89 4.98 3.43
C ALA A 144 9.11 4.48 4.65
N ILE A 145 8.76 3.19 4.65
CA ILE A 145 8.12 2.51 5.77
C ILE A 145 8.96 1.30 6.16
N TRP A 146 9.45 1.29 7.39
CA TRP A 146 10.20 0.19 7.98
C TRP A 146 9.28 -0.72 8.81
N LEU A 147 9.37 -2.02 8.54
CA LEU A 147 8.60 -3.06 9.20
C LEU A 147 9.55 -4.19 9.63
N THR A 148 9.30 -4.76 10.80
CA THR A 148 10.04 -5.91 11.31
C THR A 148 9.08 -6.97 11.84
N PRO A 149 9.41 -8.26 11.72
CA PRO A 149 8.52 -9.34 12.16
C PRO A 149 8.14 -9.23 13.63
N THR A 150 6.94 -9.68 13.98
CA THR A 150 6.54 -9.82 15.38
C THR A 150 7.51 -10.76 16.10
N PRO A 151 8.14 -10.33 17.21
CA PRO A 151 9.03 -11.17 18.00
C PRO A 151 8.27 -12.37 18.54
N LYS A 152 8.83 -13.58 18.40
CA LYS A 152 8.32 -14.74 19.13
C LYS A 152 8.83 -14.69 20.56
N ARG A 153 8.10 -15.30 21.50
CA ARG A 153 8.50 -15.35 22.91
C ARG A 153 9.87 -16.02 23.02
N GLY A 154 10.85 -15.29 23.55
CA GLY A 154 12.24 -15.77 23.67
C GLY A 154 13.12 -15.52 22.44
N ASP A 155 12.61 -14.81 21.42
CA ASP A 155 13.48 -14.28 20.36
C ASP A 155 14.44 -13.25 20.97
N GLU A 156 15.74 -13.46 20.75
CA GLU A 156 16.75 -12.43 20.95
C GLU A 156 16.75 -11.45 19.75
N GLU A 157 17.18 -10.22 19.99
CA GLU A 157 17.42 -9.27 18.90
C GLU A 157 18.54 -9.82 18.01
N ARG A 158 18.25 -10.03 16.73
CA ARG A 158 19.18 -10.62 15.77
C ARG A 158 19.08 -9.92 14.42
N GLN A 159 20.16 -9.99 13.67
CA GLN A 159 20.18 -9.64 12.26
C GLN A 159 19.21 -10.55 11.49
N ARG A 160 18.42 -9.95 10.58
CA ARG A 160 17.43 -10.65 9.76
C ARG A 160 17.68 -10.33 8.28
N PRO A 161 17.34 -11.26 7.37
CA PRO A 161 17.28 -10.91 5.97
C PRO A 161 16.27 -9.78 5.77
N THR A 162 16.52 -8.91 4.79
CA THR A 162 15.71 -7.71 4.56
C THR A 162 15.28 -7.63 3.11
N LEU A 163 13.99 -7.37 2.90
CA LEU A 163 13.42 -7.08 1.59
C LEU A 163 13.20 -5.57 1.46
N VAL A 164 13.83 -4.97 0.48
CA VAL A 164 13.61 -3.58 0.06
C VAL A 164 12.64 -3.60 -1.11
N VAL A 165 11.55 -2.84 -1.02
CA VAL A 165 10.44 -2.97 -1.95
C VAL A 165 10.05 -1.62 -2.52
N GLY A 166 10.27 -1.44 -3.82
CA GLY A 166 9.70 -0.35 -4.59
C GLY A 166 8.30 -0.69 -5.07
N ASN A 167 7.49 0.33 -5.40
CA ASN A 167 6.31 0.12 -6.23
C ASN A 167 6.60 0.55 -7.69
N GLY A 168 5.66 0.32 -8.60
CA GLY A 168 5.70 0.81 -9.97
C GLY A 168 5.22 2.25 -10.10
N TYR A 169 4.65 2.56 -11.27
CA TYR A 169 4.26 3.90 -11.71
C TYR A 169 3.22 4.57 -10.80
N ASP A 170 2.07 3.93 -10.64
CA ASP A 170 0.86 4.47 -10.05
C ASP A 170 0.53 3.86 -8.68
N GLY A 171 1.40 3.02 -8.13
CA GLY A 171 1.21 2.36 -6.84
C GLY A 171 1.79 3.17 -5.69
N ALA A 172 1.10 3.18 -4.55
CA ALA A 172 1.62 3.79 -3.32
C ALA A 172 2.48 2.78 -2.55
N GLN A 173 3.50 3.21 -1.81
CA GLN A 173 4.33 2.28 -1.02
C GLN A 173 3.53 1.49 0.02
N GLU A 174 2.45 2.07 0.56
CA GLU A 174 1.56 1.43 1.52
C GLU A 174 0.98 0.12 0.97
N GLU A 175 0.70 0.05 -0.32
CA GLU A 175 0.20 -1.16 -0.97
C GLU A 175 1.19 -2.33 -0.89
N MET A 176 2.50 -2.04 -0.88
CA MET A 176 3.53 -3.09 -0.86
C MET A 176 3.53 -3.88 0.45
N TYR A 177 2.97 -3.33 1.53
CA TYR A 177 2.68 -4.10 2.74
C TYR A 177 1.77 -5.29 2.44
N HIS A 178 0.72 -5.10 1.62
CA HIS A 178 -0.26 -6.12 1.28
C HIS A 178 0.24 -7.07 0.18
N VAL A 179 0.95 -6.53 -0.82
CA VAL A 179 1.42 -7.34 -1.96
C VAL A 179 2.46 -8.37 -1.53
N ILE A 180 3.42 -7.97 -0.70
CA ILE A 180 4.54 -8.84 -0.31
C ILE A 180 5.01 -8.64 1.13
N GLY A 181 4.82 -7.45 1.71
CA GLY A 181 5.37 -7.09 3.01
C GLY A 181 4.92 -8.01 4.13
N LEU A 182 3.62 -8.21 4.31
CA LEU A 182 3.09 -9.09 5.36
C LEU A 182 3.57 -10.55 5.19
N ALA A 183 3.59 -11.05 3.95
CA ALA A 183 4.12 -12.37 3.64
C ALA A 183 5.62 -12.52 4.02
N ALA A 184 6.43 -11.49 3.74
CA ALA A 184 7.84 -11.46 4.08
C ALA A 184 8.05 -11.40 5.62
N LEU A 185 7.25 -10.58 6.31
CA LEU A 185 7.26 -10.47 7.78
C LEU A 185 6.94 -11.82 8.44
N GLU A 186 5.93 -12.54 7.97
CA GLU A 186 5.59 -13.89 8.47
C GLU A 186 6.72 -14.90 8.30
N ARG A 187 7.58 -14.70 7.30
CA ARG A 187 8.77 -15.52 7.03
C ARG A 187 10.01 -15.05 7.78
N GLY A 188 9.91 -13.97 8.56
CA GLY A 188 10.98 -13.48 9.42
C GLY A 188 11.90 -12.45 8.78
N TYR A 189 11.52 -11.87 7.64
CA TYR A 189 12.27 -10.81 6.96
C TYR A 189 11.90 -9.43 7.52
N ASN A 190 12.87 -8.51 7.63
CA ASN A 190 12.53 -7.09 7.69
C ASN A 190 12.02 -6.64 6.31
N VAL A 191 11.21 -5.59 6.28
CA VAL A 191 10.71 -5.00 5.04
C VAL A 191 10.91 -3.48 5.12
N LEU A 192 11.45 -2.91 4.04
CA LEU A 192 11.45 -1.47 3.81
C LEU A 192 10.73 -1.20 2.50
N SER A 193 9.57 -0.54 2.53
CA SER A 193 8.99 0.05 1.33
C SER A 193 9.45 1.49 1.15
N TYR A 194 9.50 2.00 -0.07
CA TYR A 194 9.88 3.39 -0.33
C TYR A 194 9.24 3.94 -1.60
N GLU A 195 9.28 5.27 -1.74
CA GLU A 195 8.94 5.95 -2.99
C GLU A 195 10.03 6.94 -3.43
N GLY A 196 10.24 7.08 -4.73
CA GLY A 196 11.14 8.04 -5.35
C GLY A 196 10.43 9.02 -6.31
N PRO A 197 11.19 9.90 -7.00
CA PRO A 197 10.66 10.84 -7.97
C PRO A 197 9.73 10.18 -9.01
N GLY A 198 8.58 10.79 -9.27
CA GLY A 198 7.54 10.25 -10.15
C GLY A 198 6.49 9.39 -9.43
N GLN A 199 6.81 8.86 -8.26
CA GLN A 199 5.87 8.08 -7.44
C GLN A 199 5.02 8.97 -6.53
N PRO A 200 3.87 8.47 -6.03
CA PRO A 200 2.79 9.31 -5.53
C PRO A 200 3.18 10.36 -4.47
N THR A 201 3.84 9.98 -3.37
CA THR A 201 4.18 10.91 -2.28
C THR A 201 5.21 11.94 -2.74
N VAL A 202 6.26 11.51 -3.42
CA VAL A 202 7.32 12.41 -3.91
C VAL A 202 6.75 13.38 -4.96
N ARG A 203 5.90 12.90 -5.87
CA ARG A 203 5.24 13.76 -6.86
C ARG A 203 4.31 14.77 -6.19
N ARG A 204 3.53 14.36 -5.19
CA ARG A 204 2.58 15.22 -4.47
C ARG A 204 3.25 16.25 -3.57
N GLN A 205 4.29 15.86 -2.85
CA GLN A 205 4.92 16.70 -1.82
C GLN A 205 6.11 17.50 -2.34
N GLN A 206 6.84 16.97 -3.32
CA GLN A 206 8.06 17.58 -3.85
C GLN A 206 7.93 18.03 -5.31
N GLY A 207 6.84 17.65 -6.00
CA GLY A 207 6.61 18.04 -7.39
C GLY A 207 7.52 17.34 -8.40
N LEU A 208 8.28 16.33 -7.99
CA LEU A 208 9.27 15.68 -8.85
C LEU A 208 8.65 14.55 -9.68
N GLY A 209 8.92 14.56 -10.99
CA GLY A 209 8.56 13.48 -11.92
C GLY A 209 9.60 12.36 -11.96
N PHE A 210 9.39 11.35 -12.81
CA PHE A 210 10.34 10.26 -12.99
C PHE A 210 11.70 10.76 -13.43
N ILE A 211 12.75 10.14 -12.89
CA ILE A 211 14.14 10.31 -13.30
C ILE A 211 14.65 9.01 -13.92
N PRO A 212 15.54 9.07 -14.92
CA PRO A 212 16.10 7.88 -15.55
C PRO A 212 17.13 7.16 -14.66
N ASP A 213 17.83 7.91 -13.80
CA ASP A 213 18.94 7.45 -12.97
C ASP A 213 18.43 6.89 -11.62
N TRP A 214 17.69 5.77 -11.65
CA TRP A 214 17.02 5.22 -10.47
C TRP A 214 17.98 4.77 -9.35
N GLU A 215 19.26 4.54 -9.66
CA GLU A 215 20.30 4.29 -8.66
C GLU A 215 20.48 5.46 -7.67
N ARG A 216 20.07 6.67 -8.07
CA ARG A 216 20.05 7.85 -7.19
C ARG A 216 18.98 7.74 -6.09
N VAL A 217 18.00 6.87 -6.27
CA VAL A 217 17.00 6.50 -5.25
C VAL A 217 17.46 5.26 -4.49
N VAL A 218 17.74 4.16 -5.22
CA VAL A 218 18.11 2.87 -4.62
C VAL A 218 19.38 2.94 -3.80
N GLY A 219 20.41 3.68 -4.23
CA GLY A 219 21.68 3.80 -3.51
C GLY A 219 21.49 4.31 -2.07
N PRO A 220 20.91 5.50 -1.84
CA PRO A 220 20.60 5.99 -0.50
C PRO A 220 19.72 5.06 0.33
N VAL A 221 18.75 4.36 -0.29
CA VAL A 221 17.91 3.37 0.40
C VAL A 221 18.74 2.18 0.90
N MET A 222 19.57 1.61 0.03
CA MET A 222 20.44 0.49 0.39
C MET A 222 21.47 0.89 1.44
N ASP A 223 22.06 2.07 1.32
CA ASP A 223 22.96 2.64 2.32
C ASP A 223 22.26 2.80 3.67
N HIS A 224 20.99 3.23 3.69
CA HIS A 224 20.20 3.32 4.93
C HIS A 224 19.99 1.94 5.56
N VAL A 225 19.58 0.95 4.77
CA VAL A 225 19.32 -0.42 5.23
C VAL A 225 20.60 -1.06 5.79
N LEU A 226 21.71 -0.99 5.06
CA LEU A 226 22.98 -1.60 5.45
C LEU A 226 23.63 -0.95 6.67
N ARG A 227 23.28 0.30 7.00
CA ARG A 227 23.70 0.96 8.25
C ARG A 227 23.02 0.37 9.50
N GLN A 228 21.91 -0.37 9.36
CA GLN A 228 21.19 -0.96 10.50
C GLN A 228 21.82 -2.27 10.96
N THR A 229 23.11 -2.24 11.32
CA THR A 229 23.93 -3.44 11.58
C THR A 229 23.46 -4.29 12.76
N ALA A 230 22.63 -3.77 13.66
CA ALA A 230 22.03 -4.56 14.73
C ALA A 230 20.83 -5.42 14.27
N ARG A 231 20.17 -5.05 13.16
CA ARG A 231 18.88 -5.62 12.74
C ARG A 231 18.90 -6.25 11.35
N VAL A 232 19.85 -5.87 10.51
CA VAL A 232 19.96 -6.31 9.11
C VAL A 232 21.15 -7.23 8.95
N ASP A 233 20.91 -8.39 8.34
CA ASP A 233 21.97 -9.25 7.81
C ASP A 233 22.42 -8.69 6.45
N ALA A 234 23.59 -8.06 6.42
CA ALA A 234 24.14 -7.44 5.22
C ALA A 234 24.43 -8.43 4.09
N SER A 235 24.51 -9.74 4.37
CA SER A 235 24.69 -10.78 3.36
C SER A 235 23.36 -11.25 2.73
N ALA A 236 22.22 -10.79 3.26
CA ALA A 236 20.89 -11.24 2.87
C ALA A 236 19.90 -10.06 2.71
N VAL A 237 20.26 -9.10 1.86
CA VAL A 237 19.38 -8.00 1.44
C VAL A 237 18.98 -8.20 -0.03
N GLY A 238 17.69 -8.23 -0.31
CA GLY A 238 17.14 -8.26 -1.66
C GLY A 238 16.32 -7.01 -1.93
N GLU A 239 16.36 -6.52 -3.16
CA GLU A 239 15.49 -5.46 -3.66
C GLU A 239 14.52 -6.02 -4.70
N PHE A 240 13.27 -5.56 -4.65
CA PHE A 240 12.15 -5.97 -5.50
C PHE A 240 11.37 -4.75 -6.00
#